data_AF-A0A2V7EVZ2-F1
#
_entry.id   AF-A0A2V7EVZ2-F1
#
_cell.length_a   1.000
_cell.length_b   1.000
_cell.length_c   1.000
_cell.angle_alpha   90.00
_cell.angle_beta   90.00
_cell.angle_gamma   90.00
#
_symmetry.space_group_name_H-M   'P 1'
#
loop_
_entity.id
_entity.type
_entity.pdbx_description
1 polymer ?
#
loop_
_entity_poly.entity_id
_entity_poly.type
_entity_poly.pdbx_seq_one_letter_code
_entity_poly.pdbx_strand_id
1 'polypeptide(L)'
;MSTVSTVVVPVRSPMRRLWYAVPVLVVLLVLPWVADQYQTILLAYGLVMAIAALGFNLLLGYTGLLSFGHSAYFGVGAYAVAMMVKFLGVVSMELHLLGAIVASVLVTAVFG
;
A
#
# COMPACT_ATOMS: atom_id res chain seq x y z
N MET A 1 -10.45 12.34 45.73
CA MET A 1 -11.47 11.35 45.36
C MET A 1 -12.62 12.09 44.67
N SER A 2 -13.26 11.69 43.59
CA SER A 2 -13.12 10.56 42.65
C SER A 2 -14.32 10.67 41.70
N THR A 3 -14.12 10.84 40.39
CA THR A 3 -15.11 10.40 39.37
C THR A 3 -14.50 10.54 37.98
N VAL A 4 -13.72 9.54 37.57
CA VAL A 4 -13.45 9.30 36.15
C VAL A 4 -14.66 8.56 35.62
N SER A 5 -15.51 9.26 34.85
CA SER A 5 -16.60 8.62 34.12
C SER A 5 -16.00 7.77 33.01
N THR A 6 -16.07 6.45 33.15
CA THR A 6 -15.62 5.51 32.13
C THR A 6 -16.63 5.53 31.00
N VAL A 7 -16.24 6.13 29.87
CA VAL A 7 -17.00 6.08 28.61
C VAL A 7 -17.06 4.61 28.17
N VAL A 8 -18.15 3.93 28.50
CA VAL A 8 -18.45 2.58 28.03
C VAL A 8 -18.81 2.66 26.55
N VAL A 9 -17.85 2.34 25.68
CA VAL A 9 -18.09 2.19 24.25
C VAL A 9 -18.95 0.93 24.04
N PRO A 10 -20.16 1.02 23.47
CA PRO A 10 -21.00 -0.16 23.26
C PRO A 10 -20.34 -1.10 22.25
N VAL A 11 -19.90 -2.28 22.71
CA VAL A 11 -19.37 -3.35 21.87
C VAL A 11 -20.52 -3.93 21.05
N ARG A 12 -20.72 -3.40 19.84
CA ARG A 12 -21.67 -3.95 18.87
C ARG A 12 -21.28 -5.40 18.58
N SER A 13 -22.23 -6.34 18.69
CA SER A 13 -21.98 -7.77 18.50
C SER A 13 -21.21 -8.08 17.20
N PRO A 14 -20.13 -8.89 17.25
CA PRO A 14 -19.27 -9.17 16.08
C PRO A 14 -20.05 -9.88 14.95
N MET A 15 -21.10 -10.62 15.31
CA MET A 15 -21.98 -11.34 14.39
C MET A 15 -22.61 -10.44 13.32
N ARG A 16 -22.98 -9.20 13.67
CA ARG A 16 -23.61 -8.27 12.72
C ARG A 16 -22.61 -7.68 11.72
N ARG A 17 -21.35 -7.49 12.13
CA ARG A 17 -20.28 -7.07 11.20
C ARG A 17 -19.94 -8.18 10.21
N LEU A 18 -19.93 -9.43 10.68
CA LEU A 18 -19.67 -10.59 9.83
C LEU A 18 -20.73 -10.71 8.73
N TRP A 19 -22.01 -10.48 9.07
CA TRP A 19 -23.10 -10.49 8.10
C TRP A 19 -22.92 -9.47 6.97
N TYR A 20 -22.38 -8.28 7.23
CA TYR A 20 -22.10 -7.29 6.18
C TYR A 20 -20.77 -7.54 5.45
N ALA A 21 -19.78 -8.15 6.10
CA ALA A 21 -18.47 -8.42 5.50
C ALA A 21 -18.52 -9.57 4.49
N VAL A 22 -19.30 -10.62 4.76
CA VAL A 22 -19.46 -11.79 3.89
C VAL A 22 -19.93 -11.44 2.47
N PRO A 23 -21.04 -10.68 2.25
CA PRO A 23 -21.48 -10.35 0.91
C PRO A 23 -20.48 -9.47 0.15
N VAL A 24 -19.83 -8.52 0.85
CA VAL A 24 -18.78 -7.70 0.23
C VAL A 24 -17.61 -8.54 -0.24
N LEU A 25 -17.17 -9.51 0.57
CA LEU A 25 -16.08 -10.42 0.24
C LEU A 25 -16.44 -11.33 -0.95
N VAL A 26 -17.67 -11.87 -0.98
CA VAL A 26 -18.17 -12.68 -2.10
C VAL A 26 -18.22 -11.87 -3.38
N VAL A 27 -18.73 -10.64 -3.33
CA VAL A 27 -18.73 -9.74 -4.50
C VAL A 27 -17.31 -9.50 -4.99
N LEU A 28 -16.35 -9.20 -4.09
CA LEU A 28 -14.96 -8.93 -4.46
C LEU A 28 -14.26 -10.15 -5.10
N LEU A 29 -14.60 -11.37 -4.65
CA LEU A 29 -14.10 -12.63 -5.19
C LEU A 29 -14.68 -12.96 -6.57
N VAL A 30 -15.95 -12.65 -6.79
CA VAL A 30 -16.65 -12.94 -8.06
C VAL A 30 -16.35 -11.89 -9.13
N LEU A 31 -16.04 -10.66 -8.70
CA LEU A 31 -15.78 -9.52 -9.57
C LEU A 31 -14.73 -9.76 -10.68
N PRO A 32 -13.55 -10.38 -10.44
CA PRO A 32 -12.57 -10.61 -11.50
C PRO A 32 -13.03 -11.57 -12.61
N TRP A 33 -14.07 -12.37 -12.39
CA TRP A 33 -14.65 -13.23 -13.42
C TRP A 33 -15.71 -12.53 -14.27
N VAL A 34 -16.26 -11.41 -13.79
CA VAL A 34 -17.36 -10.69 -14.45
C VAL A 34 -16.89 -9.36 -15.05
N ALA A 35 -15.90 -8.71 -14.43
CA ALA A 35 -15.40 -7.41 -14.85
C ALA A 35 -14.32 -7.53 -15.95
N ASP A 36 -14.19 -6.47 -16.75
CA ASP A 36 -13.14 -6.36 -17.76
C ASP A 36 -11.74 -6.31 -17.11
N GLN A 37 -10.72 -6.74 -17.85
CA GLN A 37 -9.34 -6.77 -17.37
C GLN A 37 -8.85 -5.39 -16.91
N TYR A 38 -9.22 -4.32 -17.62
CA TYR A 38 -8.83 -2.96 -17.26
C TYR A 38 -9.46 -2.53 -15.92
N GLN A 39 -10.76 -2.82 -15.74
CA GLN A 39 -11.47 -2.49 -14.50
C GLN A 39 -10.94 -3.30 -13.31
N THR A 40 -10.59 -4.56 -13.54
CA THR A 40 -9.99 -5.43 -12.51
C THR A 40 -8.63 -4.90 -12.05
N ILE A 41 -7.77 -4.47 -12.98
CA ILE A 41 -6.46 -3.87 -12.66
C ILE A 41 -6.63 -2.56 -11.90
N LEU A 42 -7.54 -1.68 -12.34
CA LEU A 42 -7.80 -0.41 -11.65
C LEU A 42 -8.33 -0.64 -10.23
N LEU A 43 -9.26 -1.57 -10.04
CA LEU A 43 -9.78 -1.91 -8.72
C LEU A 43 -8.67 -2.47 -7.82
N ALA A 44 -7.83 -3.35 -8.35
CA ALA A 44 -6.69 -3.89 -7.61
C ALA A 44 -5.74 -2.79 -7.13
N TYR A 45 -5.36 -1.86 -8.01
CA TYR A 45 -4.56 -0.69 -7.61
C TYR A 45 -5.26 0.17 -6.56
N GLY A 46 -6.56 0.41 -6.71
CA GLY A 46 -7.35 1.16 -5.74
C GLY A 46 -7.36 0.49 -4.35
N LEU A 47 -7.56 -0.82 -4.29
CA LEU A 47 -7.56 -1.61 -3.05
C LEU A 47 -6.18 -1.62 -2.38
N VAL A 48 -5.11 -1.81 -3.15
CA VAL A 48 -3.73 -1.75 -2.64
C VAL A 48 -3.44 -0.38 -2.05
N MET A 49 -3.83 0.71 -2.73
CA MET A 49 -3.66 2.08 -2.22
C MET A 49 -4.54 2.35 -1.00
N ALA A 50 -5.74 1.79 -0.92
CA ALA A 50 -6.61 1.91 0.25
C ALA A 50 -6.00 1.23 1.49
N ILE A 51 -5.43 0.03 1.33
CA ILE A 51 -4.72 -0.66 2.42
C ILE A 51 -3.49 0.15 2.85
N ALA A 52 -2.71 0.66 1.90
CA ALA A 52 -1.57 1.52 2.19
C ALA A 52 -1.98 2.79 2.96
N ALA A 53 -3.07 3.45 2.55
CA ALA A 53 -3.61 4.63 3.21
C ALA A 53 -4.12 4.33 4.63
N LEU A 54 -4.79 3.18 4.84
CA LEU A 54 -5.21 2.75 6.18
C LEU A 54 -4.00 2.48 7.07
N GLY A 55 -2.98 1.76 6.57
CA GLY A 55 -1.74 1.53 7.31
C GLY A 55 -1.03 2.83 7.65
N PHE A 56 -0.98 3.78 6.70
CA PHE A 56 -0.44 5.12 6.90
C PHE A 56 -1.19 5.90 7.98
N ASN A 57 -2.53 5.88 7.94
CA ASN A 57 -3.37 6.50 8.98
C ASN A 57 -3.16 5.85 10.35
N LEU A 58 -2.90 4.54 10.42
CA LEU A 58 -2.60 3.85 11.67
C LEU A 58 -1.24 4.28 12.25
N LEU A 59 -0.20 4.34 11.40
CA LEU A 59 1.14 4.74 11.80
C LEU A 59 1.21 6.22 12.21
N LEU A 60 0.58 7.11 11.44
CA LEU A 60 0.52 8.53 11.80
C LEU A 60 -0.41 8.82 12.98
N GLY A 61 -1.60 8.22 12.98
CA GLY A 61 -2.67 8.57 13.90
C GLY A 61 -2.54 7.96 15.28
N TYR A 62 -1.96 6.75 15.40
CA TYR A 62 -1.90 6.04 16.68
C TYR A 62 -0.50 5.90 17.25
N THR A 63 0.53 5.73 16.41
CA THR A 63 1.90 5.54 16.91
C THR A 63 2.75 6.79 16.77
N GLY A 64 2.45 7.67 15.81
CA GLY A 64 3.30 8.82 15.46
C GLY A 64 4.67 8.41 14.90
N LEU A 65 4.89 7.11 14.68
CA LEU A 65 6.16 6.52 14.25
C LEU A 65 6.08 6.13 12.79
N LEU A 66 5.95 7.13 11.93
CA LEU A 66 6.01 6.95 10.49
C LEU A 66 7.48 7.06 10.04
N SER A 67 8.06 5.95 9.57
CA SER A 67 9.41 5.92 8.99
C SER A 67 9.38 5.57 7.51
N PHE A 68 9.85 6.49 6.67
CA PHE A 68 9.96 6.29 5.22
C PHE A 68 11.38 5.99 4.75
N GLY A 69 12.38 5.93 5.64
CA GLY A 69 13.79 5.92 5.26
C GLY A 69 14.13 4.86 4.20
N HIS A 70 13.86 3.58 4.51
CA HIS A 70 14.15 2.49 3.56
C HIS A 70 13.21 2.49 2.34
N SER A 71 11.93 2.81 2.55
CA SER A 71 10.92 2.83 1.48
C SER A 71 11.19 3.90 0.42
N ALA A 72 11.78 5.04 0.82
CA ALA A 72 12.17 6.11 -0.10
C ALA A 72 13.24 5.65 -1.08
N TYR A 73 14.31 4.98 -0.60
CA TYR A 73 15.37 4.47 -1.47
C TYR A 73 14.88 3.37 -2.43
N PHE A 74 13.95 2.53 -1.98
CA PHE A 74 13.29 1.54 -2.84
C PHE A 74 12.44 2.22 -3.92
N GLY A 75 11.68 3.25 -3.56
CA GLY A 75 10.86 4.02 -4.50
C GLY A 75 11.68 4.69 -5.61
N VAL A 76 12.84 5.26 -5.26
CA VAL A 76 13.80 5.82 -6.24
C VAL A 76 14.26 4.75 -7.23
N GLY A 77 14.69 3.58 -6.73
CA GLY A 77 15.15 2.48 -7.59
C GLY A 77 14.05 2.00 -8.55
N ALA A 78 12.83 1.81 -8.04
CA ALA A 78 11.68 1.42 -8.85
C ALA A 78 11.32 2.48 -9.91
N TYR A 79 11.41 3.76 -9.57
CA TYR A 79 11.17 4.86 -10.51
C TYR A 79 12.23 4.93 -11.61
N ALA A 80 13.51 4.73 -11.26
CA ALA A 80 14.60 4.65 -12.23
C ALA A 80 14.39 3.51 -13.24
N VAL A 81 13.96 2.34 -12.74
CA VAL A 81 13.60 1.19 -13.59
C VAL A 81 12.41 1.52 -14.50
N ALA A 82 11.35 2.12 -13.97
CA ALA A 82 10.18 2.52 -14.77
C ALA A 82 10.59 3.50 -15.90
N MET A 83 11.54 4.39 -15.64
CA MET A 83 12.07 5.30 -16.65
C MET A 83 12.96 4.61 -17.68
N MET A 84 13.79 3.64 -17.27
CA MET A 84 14.56 2.81 -18.21
C MET A 84 13.65 2.04 -19.17
N VAL A 85 12.57 1.44 -18.66
CA VAL A 85 11.59 0.73 -19.50
C VAL A 85 10.89 1.71 -20.45
N LYS A 86 10.44 2.86 -19.93
CA LYS A 86 9.67 3.84 -20.71
C LYS A 86 10.47 4.52 -21.81
N PHE A 87 11.72 4.92 -21.54
CA PHE A 87 12.50 5.76 -22.45
C PHE A 87 13.60 5.01 -23.19
N LEU A 88 14.25 4.03 -22.57
CA LEU A 88 15.34 3.28 -23.20
C LEU A 88 14.86 1.94 -23.79
N GLY A 89 13.62 1.51 -23.50
CA GLY A 89 13.07 0.25 -24.01
C GLY A 89 13.84 -0.99 -23.55
N VAL A 90 14.62 -0.87 -22.48
CA VAL A 90 15.40 -1.97 -21.93
C VAL A 90 14.43 -2.98 -21.32
N VAL A 91 14.50 -4.23 -21.76
CA VAL A 91 13.67 -5.34 -21.25
C VAL A 91 14.48 -6.32 -20.38
N SER A 92 15.80 -6.20 -20.37
CA SER A 92 16.69 -7.10 -19.63
C SER A 92 16.55 -6.90 -18.13
N MET A 93 16.18 -7.97 -17.41
CA MET A 93 15.98 -7.96 -15.96
C MET A 93 17.26 -7.56 -15.20
N GLU A 94 18.43 -7.97 -15.71
CA GLU A 94 19.73 -7.65 -15.11
C GLU A 94 20.02 -6.14 -15.14
N LEU A 95 19.68 -5.46 -16.24
CA LEU A 95 19.87 -4.00 -16.35
C LEU A 95 18.92 -3.24 -15.42
N HIS A 96 17.69 -3.72 -15.24
CA HIS A 96 16.77 -3.12 -14.27
C HIS A 96 17.30 -3.23 -12.85
N LEU A 97 17.86 -4.39 -12.48
CA LEU A 97 18.44 -4.59 -11.16
C LEU A 97 19.67 -3.67 -10.95
N LEU A 98 20.59 -3.63 -11.92
CA LEU A 98 21.75 -2.74 -11.87
C LEU A 98 21.32 -1.27 -11.84
N GLY A 99 20.35 -0.87 -12.65
CA GLY A 99 19.81 0.48 -12.69
C GLY A 99 19.17 0.90 -11.36
N ALA A 100 18.40 0.00 -10.73
CA ALA A 100 17.83 0.24 -9.41
C ALA A 100 18.92 0.40 -8.34
N ILE A 101 19.92 -0.50 -8.31
CA ILE A 101 21.03 -0.44 -7.35
C ILE A 101 21.81 0.87 -7.52
N VAL A 102 22.20 1.22 -8.74
CA VAL A 102 22.95 2.45 -9.01
C VAL A 102 22.14 3.68 -8.60
N ALA A 103 20.86 3.75 -8.96
CA ALA A 103 20.00 4.87 -8.57
C ALA A 103 19.85 5.00 -7.05
N SER A 104 19.62 3.88 -6.35
CA SER A 104 19.51 3.88 -4.88
C SER A 104 20.83 4.27 -4.22
N VAL A 105 21.98 3.74 -4.68
CA VAL A 105 23.32 4.08 -4.15
C VAL A 105 23.62 5.57 -4.34
N LEU A 106 23.31 6.13 -5.51
CA LEU A 106 23.50 7.55 -5.78
C LEU A 106 22.68 8.42 -4.83
N VAL A 107 21.41 8.07 -4.59
CA VAL A 107 20.57 8.82 -3.65
C VAL A 107 21.06 8.64 -2.21
N THR A 108 21.48 7.45 -1.80
CA THR A 108 22.10 7.26 -0.48
C THR A 108 23.38 8.07 -0.34
N ALA A 109 24.23 8.19 -1.36
CA ALA A 109 25.44 9.00 -1.28
C ALA A 109 25.18 10.50 -1.10
N VAL A 110 23.99 11.00 -1.49
CA VAL A 110 23.61 12.41 -1.35
C VAL A 110 22.98 12.71 0.01
N PHE A 111 22.16 11.79 0.54
CA PHE A 111 21.35 12.02 1.74
C PHE A 111 21.82 11.26 2.98
N GLY A 112 22.67 10.24 2.82
CA GLY A 112 23.13 9.32 3.86
C GLY A 112 24.44 9.72 4.51
#